data_AF-A0A662VRQ2-F1
#
_entry.id   AF-A0A662VRQ2-F1
#
_cell.length_a   1.000
_cell.length_b   1.000
_cell.length_c   1.000
_cell.angle_alpha   90.00
_cell.angle_beta   90.00
_cell.angle_gamma   90.00
#
_symmetry.space_group_name_H-M   'P 1'
#
loop_
_entity.id
_entity.type
_entity.pdbx_description
1 polymer ?
#
loop_
_entity_poly.entity_id
_entity_poly.type
_entity_poly.pdbx_seq_one_letter_code
_entity_poly.pdbx_strand_id
1 'polypeptide(L)'
;MADVDIEIKFNEKNLVPVIAQDVETKDVLMLAYANELAIRKTMETGYAHYWSRSRNCLWKKGETSGNTQKVLSILVDCDGDALIYLVNQKGNACHTGERTCFYRVLWGESE
;
A
#
# COMPACT_ATOMS: atom_id res chain seq x y z
N MET A 1 21.02 16.18 -3.09
CA MET A 1 19.62 15.99 -3.54
C MET A 1 18.79 16.80 -2.59
N ALA A 2 17.87 17.62 -3.09
CA ALA A 2 17.11 18.54 -2.23
C ALA A 2 16.43 17.75 -1.10
N ASP A 3 16.85 18.03 0.13
CA ASP A 3 16.16 17.66 1.37
C ASP A 3 14.84 18.45 1.40
N VAL A 4 13.89 17.99 0.59
CA VAL A 4 12.50 18.36 0.79
C VAL A 4 12.03 17.46 1.91
N ASP A 5 11.85 18.01 3.11
CA ASP A 5 11.12 17.35 4.18
C ASP A 5 9.70 17.10 3.69
N ILE A 6 9.46 15.92 3.10
CA ILE A 6 8.13 15.52 2.63
C ILE A 6 7.31 15.14 3.88
N GLU A 7 6.42 16.04 4.29
CA GLU A 7 5.54 15.83 5.43
C GLU A 7 4.37 14.91 5.04
N ILE A 8 4.16 13.85 5.84
CA ILE A 8 3.01 12.95 5.70
C ILE A 8 1.94 13.40 6.69
N LYS A 9 0.75 13.70 6.18
CA LYS A 9 -0.40 14.09 7.00
C LYS A 9 -1.23 12.87 7.36
N PHE A 10 -1.18 12.52 8.63
CA PHE A 10 -2.04 11.48 9.18
C PHE A 10 -3.39 12.07 9.58
N ASN A 11 -4.47 11.29 9.42
CA ASN A 11 -5.78 11.67 9.92
C ASN A 11 -5.84 11.61 11.46
N GLU A 12 -7.00 11.96 12.03
CA GLU A 12 -7.28 11.96 13.48
C GLU A 12 -6.98 10.62 14.21
N LYS A 13 -6.89 9.52 13.46
CA LYS A 13 -6.57 8.18 13.98
C LYS A 13 -5.08 7.81 13.83
N ASN A 14 -4.23 8.76 13.47
CA ASN A 14 -2.82 8.57 13.12
C ASN A 14 -2.64 7.59 11.94
N LEU A 15 -3.50 7.69 10.92
CA LEU A 15 -3.46 6.84 9.73
C LEU A 15 -3.45 7.66 8.43
N VAL A 16 -2.75 7.13 7.42
CA VAL A 16 -2.73 7.63 6.05
C VAL A 16 -3.18 6.52 5.10
N PRO A 17 -4.05 6.78 4.10
CA PRO A 17 -4.34 5.82 3.03
C PRO A 17 -3.09 5.52 2.20
N VAL A 18 -2.95 4.26 1.80
CA VAL A 18 -1.85 3.78 0.96
C VAL A 18 -2.42 2.93 -0.16
N ILE A 19 -2.14 3.33 -1.39
CA ILE A 19 -2.43 2.55 -2.59
C ILE A 19 -1.21 1.68 -2.91
N ALA A 20 -1.39 0.38 -3.09
CA ALA A 20 -0.37 -0.47 -3.68
C ALA A 20 -0.59 -0.55 -5.18
N GLN A 21 0.41 -0.19 -5.98
CA GLN A 21 0.37 -0.28 -7.44
C GLN A 21 1.52 -1.14 -7.94
N ASP A 22 1.23 -2.06 -8.85
CA ASP A 22 2.26 -2.88 -9.47
C ASP A 22 3.12 -2.07 -10.44
N VAL A 23 4.44 -2.18 -10.33
CA VAL A 23 5.36 -1.40 -11.18
C VAL A 23 5.43 -1.92 -12.62
N GLU A 24 5.14 -3.20 -12.84
CA GLU A 24 5.21 -3.84 -14.16
C GLU A 24 3.88 -3.67 -14.89
N THR A 25 2.78 -4.10 -14.27
CA THR A 25 1.46 -4.08 -14.94
C THR A 25 0.74 -2.75 -14.83
N LYS A 26 1.15 -1.89 -13.89
CA LYS A 26 0.46 -0.64 -13.51
C LYS A 26 -0.89 -0.82 -12.82
N ASP A 27 -1.28 -2.06 -12.52
CA ASP A 27 -2.51 -2.36 -11.80
C ASP A 27 -2.52 -1.68 -10.43
N VAL A 28 -3.64 -1.05 -10.10
CA VAL A 28 -3.96 -0.72 -8.71
C VAL A 28 -4.34 -2.03 -8.02
N LEU A 29 -3.52 -2.48 -7.07
CA LEU A 29 -3.64 -3.80 -6.45
C LEU A 29 -4.57 -3.78 -5.25
N MET A 30 -4.43 -2.79 -4.37
CA MET A 30 -5.24 -2.66 -3.16
C MET A 30 -5.09 -1.26 -2.53
N LEU A 31 -6.07 -0.91 -1.69
CA LEU A 31 -5.97 0.19 -0.73
C LEU A 31 -5.86 -0.38 0.68
N ALA A 32 -4.93 0.15 1.46
CA ALA A 32 -4.84 -0.08 2.90
C ALA A 32 -4.54 1.23 3.63
N TYR A 33 -4.31 1.16 4.94
CA TYR A 33 -3.89 2.29 5.75
C TYR A 33 -2.53 1.97 6.37
N ALA A 34 -1.74 3.00 6.63
CA ALA A 34 -0.49 2.90 7.37
C ALA A 34 -0.45 3.96 8.47
N ASN A 35 0.18 3.65 9.59
CA ASN A 35 0.66 4.66 10.54
C ASN A 35 2.17 4.85 10.33
N GLU A 36 2.78 5.78 11.08
CA GLU A 36 4.22 6.05 11.04
C GLU A 36 5.06 4.77 11.21
N LEU A 37 4.69 3.89 12.15
CA LEU A 37 5.38 2.62 12.37
C LEU A 37 5.36 1.72 11.13
N ALA A 38 4.21 1.62 10.45
CA ALA A 38 4.07 0.81 9.24
C ALA A 38 4.90 1.37 8.07
N ILE A 39 4.95 2.69 7.92
CA ILE A 39 5.76 3.36 6.89
C ILE A 39 7.24 3.12 7.17
N ARG A 40 7.69 3.35 8.41
CA ARG A 40 9.08 3.07 8.83
C ARG A 40 9.46 1.62 8.58
N LYS A 41 8.60 0.67 8.97
CA LYS A 41 8.85 -0.77 8.72
C LYS A 41 8.90 -1.11 7.24
N THR A 42 8.11 -0.42 6.42
CA THR A 42 8.16 -0.57 4.96
C THR A 42 9.52 -0.13 4.41
N MET A 43 10.00 1.05 4.82
CA MET A 43 11.33 1.56 4.42
C MET A 43 12.48 0.68 4.93
N GLU A 44 12.39 0.18 6.16
CA GLU A 44 13.41 -0.68 6.77
C GLU A 44 13.53 -2.05 6.09
N THR A 45 12.40 -2.65 5.73
CA THR A 45 12.38 -4.04 5.25
C THR A 45 12.34 -4.15 3.73
N GLY A 46 11.96 -3.09 3.03
CA GLY A 46 11.66 -3.12 1.60
C GLY A 46 10.38 -3.90 1.26
N TYR A 47 9.53 -4.22 2.24
CA TYR A 47 8.26 -4.92 2.03
C TYR A 47 7.09 -4.14 2.60
N ALA A 48 5.94 -4.19 1.93
CA ALA A 48 4.77 -3.43 2.34
C ALA A 48 4.27 -3.87 3.72
N HIS A 49 4.29 -2.92 4.66
CA HIS A 49 3.64 -3.02 5.95
C HIS A 49 2.48 -2.04 6.00
N TYR A 50 1.39 -2.49 6.62
CA TYR A 50 0.17 -1.72 6.78
C TYR A 50 -0.32 -1.79 8.22
N TRP A 51 -1.28 -0.95 8.56
CA TRP A 51 -1.99 -0.96 9.82
C TRP A 51 -3.41 -1.51 9.65
N SER A 52 -3.73 -2.56 10.38
CA SER A 52 -5.06 -3.17 10.38
C SER A 52 -5.99 -2.37 11.30
N ARG A 53 -6.88 -1.54 10.73
CA ARG A 53 -7.82 -0.72 11.51
C ARG A 53 -8.72 -1.52 12.46
N SER A 54 -9.14 -2.72 12.05
CA SER A 54 -10.01 -3.61 12.84
C SER A 54 -9.27 -4.38 13.93
N ARG A 55 -7.99 -4.72 13.71
CA ARG A 55 -7.17 -5.50 14.65
C ARG A 55 -6.25 -4.61 15.49
N ASN A 56 -6.23 -3.32 15.19
CA ASN A 56 -5.36 -2.31 15.76
C ASN A 56 -3.89 -2.76 15.87
N CYS A 57 -3.37 -3.33 14.78
CA CYS A 57 -2.02 -3.89 14.76
C CYS A 57 -1.32 -3.69 13.41
N LEU A 58 0.01 -3.70 13.48
CA LEU A 58 0.89 -3.76 12.31
C LEU A 58 0.76 -5.14 11.65
N TRP A 59 0.81 -5.18 10.32
CA TRP A 59 0.95 -6.44 9.60
C TRP A 59 1.76 -6.26 8.31
N LYS A 60 2.51 -7.30 7.96
CA LYS A 60 3.26 -7.37 6.70
C LYS A 60 2.42 -8.07 5.64
N LYS A 61 2.27 -7.46 4.45
CA LYS A 61 1.49 -8.07 3.37
C LYS A 61 2.11 -9.39 2.95
N GLY A 62 1.30 -10.45 2.97
CA GLY A 62 1.72 -11.79 2.58
C GLY A 62 2.54 -12.53 3.62
N GLU A 63 2.60 -12.08 4.88
CA GLU A 63 3.34 -12.77 5.94
C GLU A 63 2.87 -14.22 6.13
N THR A 64 1.57 -14.45 6.09
CA THR A 64 0.99 -15.80 6.20
C THR A 64 0.87 -16.51 4.85
N SER A 65 0.46 -15.79 3.79
CA SER A 65 0.14 -16.43 2.51
C SER A 65 1.34 -16.57 1.55
N GLY A 66 2.44 -15.87 1.81
CA GLY A 66 3.57 -15.74 0.88
C GLY A 66 3.35 -14.74 -0.26
N ASN A 67 2.18 -14.12 -0.38
CA ASN A 67 1.87 -13.13 -1.43
C ASN A 67 2.35 -11.73 -1.04
N THR A 68 3.68 -11.58 -0.99
CA THR A 68 4.36 -10.38 -0.52
C THR A 68 4.40 -9.28 -1.57
N GLN A 69 4.58 -8.04 -1.10
CA GLN A 69 4.76 -6.84 -1.92
C GLN A 69 6.13 -6.27 -1.63
N LYS A 70 7.08 -6.38 -2.57
CA LYS A 70 8.39 -5.73 -2.46
C LYS A 70 8.25 -4.28 -2.91
N VAL A 71 8.48 -3.33 -2.01
CA VAL A 71 8.32 -1.90 -2.28
C VAL A 71 9.61 -1.38 -2.92
N LEU A 72 9.47 -0.75 -4.08
CA LEU A 72 10.60 -0.15 -4.82
C LEU A 72 10.66 1.36 -4.62
N SER A 73 9.52 2.01 -4.44
CA SER A 73 9.44 3.42 -4.09
C SER A 73 8.12 3.74 -3.39
N ILE A 74 8.13 4.83 -2.63
CA ILE A 74 6.95 5.40 -1.98
C ILE A 74 6.74 6.79 -2.59
N LEU A 75 5.59 7.02 -3.18
CA LEU A 75 5.16 8.34 -3.64
C LEU A 75 4.24 8.95 -2.58
N VAL A 76 4.27 10.27 -2.48
CA VAL A 76 3.42 11.07 -1.59
C VAL A 76 2.59 12.01 -2.46
N ASP A 77 1.31 12.16 -2.13
CA ASP A 77 0.41 13.16 -2.72
C ASP A 77 0.97 14.59 -2.56
N CYS A 78 0.56 15.51 -3.43
CA CYS A 78 0.86 16.94 -3.33
C CYS A 78 0.47 17.60 -2.00
N ASP A 79 -0.55 17.11 -1.29
CA ASP A 79 -0.94 17.63 0.01
C ASP A 79 -0.49 16.76 1.20
N GLY A 80 0.18 15.64 0.93
CA GLY A 80 0.77 14.76 1.94
C GLY A 80 -0.18 13.77 2.59
N ASP A 81 -1.46 13.72 2.21
CA ASP A 81 -2.48 12.91 2.90
C ASP A 81 -2.71 11.51 2.31
N ALA A 82 -1.98 11.15 1.25
CA ALA A 82 -2.04 9.84 0.64
C ALA A 82 -0.67 9.37 0.13
N LEU A 83 -0.46 8.06 0.13
CA LEU A 83 0.75 7.41 -0.36
C LEU A 83 0.46 6.42 -1.50
N ILE A 84 1.43 6.24 -2.39
CA ILE A 84 1.48 5.11 -3.31
C ILE A 84 2.72 4.28 -3.02
N TYR A 85 2.53 3.01 -2.70
CA TYR A 85 3.60 2.01 -2.73
C TYR A 85 3.68 1.44 -4.15
N LEU A 86 4.78 1.75 -4.83
CA LEU A 86 5.13 1.12 -6.09
C LEU A 86 5.82 -0.20 -5.78
N VAL A 87 5.15 -1.31 -6.10
CA VAL A 87 5.55 -2.65 -5.66
C VAL A 87 5.77 -3.63 -6.80
N ASN A 88 6.64 -4.60 -6.58
CA ASN A 88 6.59 -5.87 -7.30
C ASN A 88 5.78 -6.86 -6.45
N GLN A 89 4.61 -7.26 -6.94
CA GLN A 89 3.69 -8.13 -6.21
C GLN A 89 3.92 -9.61 -6.55
N LYS A 90 4.30 -10.39 -5.53
CA LYS A 90 4.34 -11.86 -5.62
C LYS A 90 2.94 -12.44 -5.45
N GLY A 91 2.52 -13.30 -6.37
CA GLY A 91 1.19 -13.94 -6.33
C GLY A 91 0.05 -12.92 -6.45
N ASN A 92 -1.06 -13.16 -5.75
CA ASN A 92 -2.25 -12.31 -5.77
C ASN A 92 -2.31 -11.34 -4.58
N ALA A 93 -2.78 -10.10 -4.81
CA ALA A 93 -2.95 -9.12 -3.74
C ALA A 93 -4.19 -9.45 -2.88
N CYS A 94 -5.29 -9.86 -3.50
CA CYS A 94 -6.58 -10.05 -2.82
C CYS A 94 -6.69 -11.41 -2.13
N HIS A 95 -7.35 -11.48 -0.97
CA HIS A 95 -7.56 -12.74 -0.25
C HIS A 95 -8.55 -13.70 -0.94
N THR A 96 -9.29 -13.24 -1.96
CA THR A 96 -10.22 -14.05 -2.74
C THR A 96 -9.53 -14.92 -3.80
N GLY A 97 -8.23 -14.73 -4.02
CA GLY A 97 -7.48 -15.34 -5.12
C GLY A 97 -7.22 -14.39 -6.28
N GLU A 98 -7.97 -13.29 -6.37
CA GLU A 98 -7.85 -12.32 -7.45
C GLU A 98 -6.56 -11.50 -7.37
N ARG A 99 -6.00 -11.18 -8.55
CA ARG A 99 -4.75 -10.43 -8.69
C ARG A 99 -4.82 -9.09 -7.95
N THR A 100 -5.91 -8.35 -8.15
CA THR A 100 -6.23 -7.07 -7.51
C THR A 100 -7.49 -7.19 -6.64
N CYS A 101 -7.61 -6.36 -5.61
CA CYS A 101 -8.86 -6.16 -4.88
C CYS A 101 -9.93 -5.44 -5.72
N PHE A 102 -9.54 -4.76 -6.80
CA PHE A 102 -10.42 -3.98 -7.66
C PHE A 102 -10.89 -4.76 -8.90
N TYR A 103 -11.19 -6.06 -8.73
CA TYR A 103 -11.61 -6.96 -9.81
C TYR A 103 -13.11 -6.84 -10.20
N ARG A 104 -13.84 -5.89 -9.61
CA ARG A 104 -15.28 -5.70 -9.82
C ARG A 104 -15.54 -4.31 -10.38
N VAL A 105 -16.40 -4.23 -11.39
CA VAL A 105 -16.81 -2.98 -12.03
C VAL A 105 -18.15 -2.52 -11.46
N LEU A 106 -18.22 -1.24 -11.08
CA LEU A 106 -19.47 -0.60 -10.65
C LEU A 106 -20.17 0.14 -11.80
N TRP A 107 -19.41 0.70 -12.74
CA TRP A 107 -19.92 1.46 -13.88
C TRP A 107 -18.94 1.38 -15.06
N GLY A 108 -19.46 1.24 -16.28
CA GLY A 108 -18.67 1.04 -17.50
C GLY A 108 -18.34 -0.43 -17.78
N GLU A 109 -17.39 -0.65 -18.68
CA GLU A 109 -16.84 -1.98 -19.01
C GLU A 109 -15.43 -2.13 -18.42
N SER A 110 -15.07 -3.34 -17.98
CA SER A 110 -13.67 -3.70 -17.71
C SER A 110 -13.06 -4.22 -19.00
N GLU A 111 -12.01 -3.57 -19.48
CA GLU A 111 -11.15 -4.08 -20.56
C GLU A 111 -10.31 -5.28 -20.11
#